data_AF-A0A1J3IYH7-F1
#
_entry.id   AF-A0A1J3IYH7-F1
#
_cell.length_a   1.000
_cell.length_b   1.000
_cell.length_c   1.000
_cell.angle_alpha   90.00
_cell.angle_beta   90.00
_cell.angle_gamma   90.00
#
_symmetry.space_group_name_H-M   'P 1'
#
loop_
_entity.id
_entity.type
_entity.pdbx_description
1 polymer ?
#
loop_
_entity_poly.entity_id
_entity_poly.type
_entity_poly.pdbx_seq_one_letter_code
_entity_poly.pdbx_strand_id
1 'polypeptide(L)'
;ALKVGGILTVQLNLQDLPPNFLKYLNYEIVYMRSSEYTVMAMRKTGETEKKPSLVATGRKLLGIEEEENKKKALSKLEDVLLEPPRAASRKSRTYSKRTRYLPNLMGDTLDLGSYSRRVFIDVGNGKGSSGTEWFVKNYPTRNLRFELYKIETVNDDVSQESDNMGITEWLNENVKDEEYVVMKAEAEVVEEMMRSKSIKMVDELFLECKPKSLGLRGKEMQSKSGRAYWECLALYGKLRDEGVAVHQWWG
;
A
#
# COMPACT_ATOMS: atom_id res chain seq x y z
N ALA A 1 -3.04 12.73 -10.93
CA ALA A 1 -1.78 13.49 -10.88
C ALA A 1 -1.12 13.24 -9.53
N LEU A 2 0.19 12.97 -9.48
CA LEU A 2 0.89 12.55 -8.26
C LEU A 2 0.82 13.62 -7.16
N LYS A 3 0.61 13.25 -5.89
CA LYS A 3 0.65 14.17 -4.74
C LYS A 3 2.10 14.48 -4.32
N VAL A 4 2.32 15.61 -3.63
CA VAL A 4 3.65 15.96 -3.08
C VAL A 4 4.09 14.87 -2.10
N GLY A 5 5.36 14.46 -2.19
CA GLY A 5 5.90 13.31 -1.46
C GLY A 5 5.61 11.95 -2.12
N GLY A 6 4.74 11.89 -3.13
CA GLY A 6 4.54 10.69 -3.95
C GLY A 6 5.79 10.32 -4.73
N ILE A 7 5.93 9.04 -5.05
CA ILE A 7 7.06 8.51 -5.83
C ILE A 7 6.58 8.07 -7.20
N LEU A 8 7.24 8.62 -8.23
CA LEU A 8 7.09 8.24 -9.63
C LEU A 8 8.30 7.40 -10.02
N THR A 9 8.07 6.19 -10.50
CA THR A 9 9.12 5.34 -11.09
C THR A 9 8.99 5.35 -12.60
N VAL A 10 10.07 5.66 -13.30
CA VAL A 10 10.14 5.66 -14.76
C VAL A 10 11.25 4.72 -15.20
N GLN A 11 10.94 3.85 -16.15
CA GLN A 11 11.95 3.09 -16.89
C GLN A 11 12.37 3.94 -18.09
N LEU A 12 13.65 4.31 -18.12
CA LEU A 12 14.25 5.15 -19.16
C LEU A 12 14.89 4.25 -20.22
N ASN A 13 14.38 4.36 -21.45
CA ASN A 13 15.17 4.05 -22.65
C ASN A 13 15.91 5.33 -23.05
N LEU A 14 17.24 5.26 -23.19
CA LEU A 14 18.08 6.43 -23.48
C LEU A 14 17.68 7.21 -24.75
N GLN A 15 16.89 6.61 -25.64
CA GLN A 15 16.48 7.19 -26.92
C GLN A 15 15.20 8.05 -26.86
N ASP A 16 14.38 7.96 -25.80
CA ASP A 16 13.03 8.56 -25.78
C ASP A 16 12.84 9.70 -24.76
N LEU A 17 13.88 10.12 -24.04
CA LEU A 17 13.77 11.22 -23.08
C LEU A 17 13.81 12.57 -23.80
N PRO A 18 12.76 13.40 -23.70
CA PRO A 18 12.82 14.75 -24.24
C PRO A 18 13.96 15.52 -23.57
N PRO A 19 14.77 16.29 -24.33
CA PRO A 19 16.02 16.90 -23.85
C PRO A 19 15.88 17.90 -22.70
N ASN A 20 14.65 18.20 -22.28
CA ASN A 20 14.31 19.11 -21.18
C ASN A 20 13.48 18.45 -20.06
N PHE A 21 13.39 17.10 -20.01
CA PHE A 21 12.56 16.39 -19.01
C PHE A 21 12.90 16.79 -17.57
N LEU A 22 14.19 16.92 -17.24
CA LEU A 22 14.65 17.28 -15.89
C LEU A 22 14.52 18.76 -15.55
N LYS A 23 14.18 19.63 -16.52
CA LYS A 23 14.19 21.09 -16.36
C LYS A 23 12.87 21.67 -15.79
N TYR A 24 11.80 20.88 -15.81
CA TYR A 24 10.43 21.32 -15.46
C TYR A 24 9.76 20.49 -14.36
N LEU A 25 10.51 19.61 -13.71
CA LEU A 25 9.93 18.70 -12.74
C LEU A 25 10.14 19.26 -11.34
N ASN A 26 9.03 19.57 -10.68
CA ASN A 26 8.95 19.67 -9.22
C ASN A 26 9.15 18.28 -8.58
N TYR A 27 10.23 17.59 -8.97
CA TYR A 27 10.55 16.23 -8.58
C TYR A 27 12.07 16.12 -8.35
N GLU A 28 12.44 15.41 -7.29
CA GLU A 28 13.80 15.09 -6.91
C GLU A 28 14.10 13.63 -7.25
N ILE A 29 15.24 13.33 -7.86
CA ILE A 29 15.65 11.94 -8.11
C ILE A 29 16.10 11.33 -6.78
N VAL A 30 15.37 10.33 -6.29
CA VAL A 30 15.67 9.64 -5.03
C VAL A 30 16.33 8.28 -5.23
N TYR A 31 16.19 7.70 -6.43
CA TYR A 31 16.84 6.44 -6.79
C TYR A 31 17.16 6.41 -8.29
N MET A 32 18.33 5.89 -8.63
CA MET A 32 18.69 5.59 -10.01
C MET A 32 19.51 4.29 -10.03
N ARG A 33 19.10 3.34 -10.88
CA ARG A 33 19.86 2.12 -11.11
C ARG A 33 19.91 1.82 -12.60
N SER A 34 21.12 1.69 -13.12
CA SER A 34 21.39 1.28 -14.49
C SER A 34 21.82 -0.19 -14.52
N SER A 35 21.05 -1.03 -15.19
CA SER A 35 21.45 -2.38 -15.60
C SER A 35 21.30 -2.46 -17.14
N GLU A 36 20.48 -3.38 -17.67
CA GLU A 36 20.10 -3.42 -19.10
C GLU A 36 19.10 -2.30 -19.48
N TYR A 37 18.37 -1.77 -18.50
CA TYR A 37 17.51 -0.59 -18.57
C TYR A 37 17.83 0.32 -17.38
N THR A 38 17.59 1.63 -17.53
CA THR A 38 17.78 2.58 -16.43
C THR A 38 16.45 2.81 -15.74
N VAL A 39 16.35 2.40 -14.47
CA VAL A 39 15.17 2.72 -13.63
C VAL A 39 15.49 3.94 -12.79
N MET A 40 14.63 4.95 -12.86
CA MET A 40 14.72 6.15 -12.06
C MET A 40 13.46 6.28 -11.20
N ALA A 41 13.64 6.42 -9.88
CA ALA A 41 12.56 6.82 -8.98
C ALA A 41 12.73 8.28 -8.60
N MET A 42 11.68 9.06 -8.76
CA MET A 42 11.62 10.48 -8.48
C MET A 42 10.55 10.75 -7.43
N ARG A 43 10.85 11.58 -6.45
CA ARG A 43 9.90 12.05 -5.43
C ARG A 43 9.37 13.42 -5.83
N LYS A 44 8.05 13.63 -5.80
CA LYS A 44 7.48 14.95 -6.06
C LYS A 44 7.78 15.93 -4.92
N THR A 45 8.39 17.06 -5.23
CA THR A 45 8.82 18.11 -4.28
C THR A 45 7.91 19.34 -4.26
N GLY A 46 7.08 19.56 -5.28
CA GLY A 46 6.22 20.76 -5.34
C GLY A 46 4.95 20.59 -6.18
N GLU A 47 3.96 21.43 -5.91
CA GLU A 47 2.70 21.45 -6.68
C GLU A 47 2.88 22.24 -7.99
N THR A 48 2.47 21.65 -9.11
CA THR A 48 2.11 22.43 -10.31
C THR A 48 0.70 22.94 -10.12
N GLU A 49 0.43 24.22 -10.45
CA GLU A 49 -0.85 24.91 -10.21
C GLU A 49 -2.06 24.00 -10.50
N LYS A 50 -2.88 23.76 -9.47
CA LYS A 50 -4.06 22.91 -9.55
C LYS A 50 -5.25 23.71 -10.09
N LYS A 51 -5.91 23.22 -11.14
CA LYS A 51 -7.38 23.31 -11.19
C LYS A 51 -7.94 22.46 -10.03
N PRO A 52 -9.02 22.88 -9.35
CA PRO A 52 -9.57 22.13 -8.23
C PRO A 52 -9.97 20.74 -8.70
N SER A 53 -9.16 19.74 -8.39
CA SER A 53 -9.55 18.34 -8.54
C SER A 53 -10.61 18.10 -7.48
N LEU A 54 -11.80 17.67 -7.91
CA LEU A 54 -12.84 17.14 -7.05
C LEU A 54 -12.18 16.23 -6.01
N VAL A 55 -12.27 16.70 -4.77
CA VAL A 55 -11.81 16.02 -3.57
C VAL A 55 -12.37 14.61 -3.63
N ALA A 56 -11.50 13.60 -3.57
CA ALA A 56 -11.95 12.24 -3.37
C ALA A 56 -12.76 12.25 -2.08
N THR A 57 -14.09 12.14 -2.20
CA THR A 57 -15.00 12.04 -1.08
C THR A 57 -14.52 10.85 -0.24
N GLY A 58 -13.99 11.13 0.94
CA GLY A 58 -13.55 10.09 1.86
C GLY A 58 -14.73 9.20 2.27
N ARG A 59 -14.40 8.01 2.76
CA ARG A 59 -15.34 7.14 3.49
C ARG A 59 -15.61 7.78 4.85
N LYS A 60 -16.89 7.80 5.23
CA LYS A 60 -17.53 8.71 6.20
C LYS A 60 -17.63 10.14 5.65
N LEU A 61 -18.74 10.80 5.95
CA LEU A 61 -18.94 12.24 5.75
C LEU A 61 -18.05 12.95 6.80
N LEU A 62 -16.74 12.80 6.64
CA LEU A 62 -15.73 13.37 7.51
C LEU A 62 -15.88 14.88 7.42
N GLY A 63 -15.89 15.55 8.57
CA GLY A 63 -15.84 17.01 8.59
C GLY A 63 -14.64 17.49 7.77
N ILE A 64 -14.72 18.70 7.20
CA ILE A 64 -13.59 19.31 6.46
C ILE A 64 -12.28 19.21 7.28
N GLU A 65 -12.40 19.35 8.60
CA GLU A 65 -11.29 19.21 9.55
C GLU A 65 -10.72 17.78 9.64
N GLU A 66 -11.57 16.75 9.67
CA GLU A 66 -11.13 15.34 9.70
C GLU A 66 -10.41 14.97 8.39
N GLU A 67 -10.89 15.45 7.25
CA GLU A 67 -10.25 15.28 5.94
C GLU A 67 -8.88 15.96 5.86
N GLU A 68 -8.76 17.19 6.37
CA GLU A 68 -7.48 17.90 6.44
C GLU A 68 -6.52 17.21 7.40
N ASN A 69 -7.01 16.73 8.54
CA ASN A 69 -6.23 15.94 9.50
C ASN A 69 -5.76 14.62 8.90
N LYS A 70 -6.61 13.92 8.14
CA LYS A 70 -6.23 12.69 7.42
C LYS A 70 -5.12 12.99 6.41
N LYS A 71 -5.24 14.05 5.61
CA LYS A 71 -4.18 14.47 4.67
C LYS A 71 -2.87 14.81 5.39
N LYS A 72 -2.95 15.48 6.53
CA LYS A 72 -1.80 15.81 7.38
C LYS A 72 -1.19 14.59 8.06
N ALA A 73 -1.98 13.56 8.36
CA ALA A 73 -1.49 12.29 8.86
C ALA A 73 -0.77 11.52 7.74
N LEU A 74 -1.36 11.45 6.55
CA LEU A 74 -0.77 10.77 5.38
C LEU A 74 0.59 11.37 4.98
N SER A 75 0.79 12.68 5.14
CA SER A 75 2.09 13.32 4.88
C SER A 75 3.17 13.02 5.93
N LYS A 76 2.78 12.49 7.10
CA LYS A 76 3.69 12.10 8.20
C LYS A 76 4.01 10.60 8.23
N LEU A 77 3.44 9.81 7.31
CA LEU A 77 3.77 8.39 7.14
C LEU A 77 5.26 8.20 6.90
N GLU A 78 5.78 7.02 7.23
CA GLU A 78 7.19 6.70 6.98
C GLU A 78 7.55 6.75 5.49
N ASP A 79 8.82 7.00 5.17
CA ASP A 79 9.28 6.94 3.78
C ASP A 79 9.35 5.49 3.28
N VAL A 80 9.05 5.30 1.98
CA VAL A 80 9.20 3.99 1.33
C VAL A 80 10.67 3.58 1.30
N LEU A 81 10.94 2.30 1.49
CA LEU A 81 12.27 1.73 1.25
C LEU A 81 12.47 1.60 -0.26
N LEU A 82 13.50 2.24 -0.79
CA LEU A 82 13.81 2.19 -2.24
C LEU A 82 14.47 0.89 -2.66
N GLU A 83 14.89 0.06 -1.70
CA GLU A 83 15.40 -1.28 -1.93
C GLU A 83 14.78 -2.29 -0.95
N PRO A 84 14.58 -3.55 -1.37
CA PRO A 84 14.11 -4.60 -0.48
C PRO A 84 15.11 -4.84 0.67
N PRO A 85 14.64 -5.05 1.91
CA PRO A 85 15.46 -5.53 3.01
C PRO A 85 16.22 -6.80 2.62
N ARG A 86 17.54 -6.81 2.84
CA ARG A 86 18.34 -8.02 2.64
C ARG A 86 17.91 -9.09 3.64
N ALA A 87 17.49 -10.26 3.15
CA ALA A 87 16.98 -11.38 3.94
C ALA A 87 17.92 -11.85 5.06
N ALA A 88 19.24 -11.69 4.91
CA ALA A 88 20.23 -12.04 5.93
C ALA A 88 20.30 -11.02 7.10
N SER A 89 19.62 -9.88 6.99
CA SER A 89 19.66 -8.85 8.00
C SER A 89 18.44 -8.96 8.92
N ARG A 90 18.65 -8.99 10.25
CA ARG A 90 17.58 -8.93 11.28
C ARG A 90 16.76 -7.62 11.24
N LYS A 91 16.86 -6.86 10.15
CA LYS A 91 16.28 -5.52 9.96
C LYS A 91 14.77 -5.55 9.74
N SER A 92 14.14 -6.68 9.40
CA SER A 92 12.66 -6.75 9.32
C SER A 92 12.01 -6.22 10.61
N ARG A 93 12.49 -6.71 11.77
CA ARG A 93 12.06 -6.22 13.10
C ARG A 93 12.35 -4.73 13.35
N THR A 94 13.34 -4.15 12.70
CA THR A 94 13.65 -2.72 12.79
C THR A 94 12.69 -1.90 11.93
N TYR A 95 12.22 -2.43 10.81
CA TYR A 95 11.26 -1.75 9.95
C TYR A 95 9.86 -1.73 10.55
N SER A 96 9.42 -2.81 11.22
CA SER A 96 8.16 -2.79 11.99
C SER A 96 8.15 -1.69 13.07
N LYS A 97 9.32 -1.34 13.63
CA LYS A 97 9.46 -0.25 14.61
C LYS A 97 9.41 1.15 13.97
N ARG A 98 9.56 1.26 12.65
CA ARG A 98 9.48 2.54 11.92
C ARG A 98 8.08 2.84 11.40
N THR A 99 7.22 1.84 11.30
CA THR A 99 5.85 1.98 10.82
C THR A 99 5.09 3.00 11.67
N ARG A 100 4.54 4.02 11.03
CA ARG A 100 3.76 5.06 11.69
C ARG A 100 2.27 4.82 11.43
N TYR A 101 1.66 4.07 12.34
CA TYR A 101 0.25 3.68 12.21
C TYR A 101 -0.69 4.88 12.16
N LEU A 102 -1.72 4.78 11.33
CA LEU A 102 -2.71 5.84 11.14
C LEU A 102 -3.38 6.27 12.46
N PRO A 103 -3.79 5.36 13.38
CA PRO A 103 -4.30 5.74 14.69
C PRO A 103 -3.33 6.61 15.48
N ASN A 104 -2.03 6.32 15.44
CA ASN A 104 -1.04 7.10 16.19
C ASN A 104 -0.80 8.48 15.57
N LEU A 105 -0.86 8.57 14.24
CA LEU A 105 -0.64 9.82 13.51
C LEU A 105 -1.79 10.82 13.66
N MET A 106 -3.01 10.30 13.78
CA MET A 106 -4.19 11.12 14.00
C MET A 106 -4.43 11.42 15.49
N GLY A 107 -3.79 10.70 16.43
CA GLY A 107 -3.88 11.06 17.85
C GLY A 107 -5.32 11.13 18.34
N ASP A 108 -5.70 12.18 19.06
CA ASP A 108 -7.05 12.35 19.60
C ASP A 108 -8.07 12.84 18.56
N THR A 109 -7.64 13.20 17.33
CA THR A 109 -8.58 13.64 16.28
C THR A 109 -9.22 12.50 15.52
N LEU A 110 -8.61 11.31 15.49
CA LEU A 110 -9.28 10.11 15.02
C LEU A 110 -9.99 9.44 16.19
N ASP A 111 -11.28 9.75 16.32
CA ASP A 111 -12.14 8.96 17.19
C ASP A 111 -12.42 7.61 16.51
N LEU A 112 -11.51 6.65 16.69
CA LEU A 112 -11.72 5.28 16.28
C LEU A 112 -13.00 4.70 16.86
N GLY A 113 -13.48 5.20 18.01
CA GLY A 113 -14.75 4.81 18.64
C GLY A 113 -15.98 5.28 17.87
N SER A 114 -15.88 6.38 17.11
CA SER A 114 -16.97 6.90 16.27
C SER A 114 -17.34 6.00 15.10
N TYR A 115 -16.43 5.11 14.68
CA TYR A 115 -16.71 4.13 13.62
C TYR A 115 -17.65 3.05 14.14
N SER A 116 -18.66 2.74 13.33
CA SER A 116 -19.67 1.71 13.65
C SER A 116 -19.00 0.35 13.86
N ARG A 117 -17.97 0.05 13.06
CA ARG A 117 -17.19 -1.17 13.11
C ARG A 117 -15.74 -0.93 12.73
N ARG A 118 -14.85 -1.76 13.26
CA ARG A 118 -13.41 -1.76 12.99
C ARG A 118 -13.02 -3.16 12.57
N VAL A 119 -12.44 -3.28 11.38
CA VAL A 119 -12.20 -4.56 10.74
C VAL A 119 -10.74 -4.67 10.34
N PHE A 120 -10.14 -5.83 10.61
CA PHE A 120 -8.86 -6.23 10.05
C PHE A 120 -9.06 -7.41 9.09
N ILE A 121 -8.49 -7.29 7.89
CA ILE A 121 -8.61 -8.30 6.83
C ILE A 121 -7.22 -8.76 6.43
N ASP A 122 -6.91 -10.04 6.62
CA ASP A 122 -5.69 -10.70 6.13
C ASP A 122 -6.01 -11.45 4.83
N VAL A 123 -5.58 -10.90 3.69
CA VAL A 123 -5.75 -11.49 2.37
C VAL A 123 -4.44 -12.10 1.89
N GLY A 124 -4.47 -13.39 1.55
CA GLY A 124 -3.34 -14.04 0.90
C GLY A 124 -3.49 -15.55 0.77
N ASN A 125 -2.50 -16.18 0.12
CA ASN A 125 -2.54 -17.60 -0.28
C ASN A 125 -2.36 -18.61 0.88
N GLY A 126 -2.62 -18.23 2.13
CA GLY A 126 -2.48 -19.09 3.32
C GLY A 126 -1.04 -19.52 3.67
N LYS A 127 -0.04 -19.23 2.83
CA LYS A 127 1.39 -19.54 3.06
C LYS A 127 2.10 -18.37 3.74
N GLY A 128 2.26 -18.41 5.07
CA GLY A 128 3.01 -17.41 5.83
C GLY A 128 2.64 -17.34 7.31
N SER A 129 3.32 -16.48 8.08
CA SER A 129 2.90 -16.12 9.44
C SER A 129 1.53 -15.42 9.37
N SER A 130 0.63 -15.75 10.29
CA SER A 130 -0.74 -15.23 10.33
C SER A 130 -0.69 -13.71 10.52
N GLY A 131 -1.09 -12.93 9.50
CA GLY A 131 -1.16 -11.47 9.61
C GLY A 131 -2.05 -11.05 10.78
N THR A 132 -3.06 -11.87 11.10
CA THR A 132 -3.91 -11.72 12.30
C THR A 132 -3.13 -11.83 13.61
N GLU A 133 -2.18 -12.76 13.74
CA GLU A 133 -1.37 -12.92 14.96
C GLU A 133 -0.44 -11.70 15.15
N TRP A 134 0.15 -11.23 14.05
CA TRP A 134 0.94 -10.01 14.08
C TRP A 134 0.07 -8.80 14.45
N PHE A 135 -1.14 -8.68 13.90
CA PHE A 135 -2.03 -7.56 14.12
C PHE A 135 -2.37 -7.41 15.61
N VAL A 136 -2.79 -8.51 16.24
CA VAL A 136 -3.12 -8.54 17.69
C VAL A 136 -1.93 -8.11 18.55
N LYS A 137 -0.70 -8.42 18.15
CA LYS A 137 0.51 -8.13 18.92
C LYS A 137 1.09 -6.73 18.69
N ASN A 138 0.91 -6.16 17.51
CA ASN A 138 1.68 -4.97 17.08
C ASN A 138 0.81 -3.77 16.71
N TYR A 139 -0.45 -3.98 16.30
CA TYR A 139 -1.28 -2.88 15.83
C TYR A 139 -1.87 -2.08 17.02
N PRO A 140 -1.82 -0.73 16.99
CA PRO A 140 -2.31 0.10 18.08
C PRO A 140 -3.85 0.20 18.05
N THR A 141 -4.54 -0.81 18.58
CA THR A 141 -6.02 -0.87 18.63
C THR A 141 -6.64 0.11 19.64
N ARG A 142 -5.83 0.71 20.54
CA ARG A 142 -6.29 1.58 21.63
C ARG A 142 -7.36 0.94 22.53
N ASN A 143 -7.21 -0.35 22.81
CA ASN A 143 -8.17 -1.16 23.58
C ASN A 143 -9.57 -1.26 22.94
N LEU A 144 -9.73 -0.88 21.67
CA LEU A 144 -10.97 -1.08 20.92
C LEU A 144 -10.99 -2.48 20.29
N ARG A 145 -12.21 -3.00 20.10
CA ARG A 145 -12.41 -4.30 19.45
C ARG A 145 -12.31 -4.14 17.93
N PHE A 146 -11.62 -5.10 17.32
CA PHE A 146 -11.51 -5.29 15.88
C PHE A 146 -12.05 -6.68 15.53
N GLU A 147 -12.85 -6.76 14.47
CA GLU A 147 -13.24 -8.02 13.84
C GLU A 147 -12.12 -8.47 12.91
N LEU A 148 -11.69 -9.73 13.03
CA LEU A 148 -10.57 -10.28 12.28
C LEU A 148 -11.11 -11.23 11.22
N TYR A 149 -10.85 -10.94 9.95
CA TYR A 149 -11.17 -11.81 8.82
C TYR A 149 -9.88 -12.30 8.15
N LYS A 150 -9.88 -13.57 7.75
CA LYS A 150 -8.83 -14.15 6.94
C LYS A 150 -9.47 -14.63 5.64
N ILE A 151 -9.01 -14.08 4.52
CA ILE A 151 -9.54 -14.39 3.18
C ILE A 151 -8.41 -15.06 2.40
N GLU A 152 -8.66 -16.29 1.98
CA GLU A 152 -7.68 -17.07 1.23
C GLU A 152 -7.93 -16.91 -0.26
N THR A 153 -6.91 -16.47 -0.98
CA THR A 153 -6.93 -16.40 -2.44
C THR A 153 -6.60 -17.78 -3.00
N VAL A 154 -7.61 -18.46 -3.54
CA VAL A 154 -7.45 -19.78 -4.17
C VAL A 154 -6.65 -19.61 -5.45
N ASN A 155 -5.56 -20.37 -5.59
CA ASN A 155 -4.83 -20.43 -6.86
C ASN A 155 -5.61 -21.30 -7.84
N ASP A 156 -5.73 -20.86 -9.10
CA ASP A 156 -6.44 -21.45 -10.25
C ASP A 156 -5.99 -22.88 -10.64
N ASP A 157 -6.00 -23.87 -9.74
CA ASP A 157 -5.60 -25.24 -10.10
C ASP A 157 -6.55 -26.34 -9.57
N VAL A 158 -7.75 -26.03 -9.07
CA VAL A 158 -8.82 -27.05 -8.87
C VAL A 158 -10.20 -26.48 -9.15
N SER A 159 -10.78 -26.91 -10.27
CA SER A 159 -12.20 -26.84 -10.58
C SER A 159 -13.04 -27.51 -9.49
N GLN A 160 -13.80 -26.76 -8.68
CA GLN A 160 -15.13 -27.13 -8.17
C GLN A 160 -15.93 -25.88 -7.79
N GLU A 161 -17.18 -25.83 -8.26
CA GLU A 161 -18.17 -24.79 -8.03
C GLU A 161 -18.63 -24.77 -6.56
N SER A 162 -18.35 -23.67 -5.85
CA SER A 162 -19.22 -23.05 -4.84
C SER A 162 -18.54 -21.78 -4.31
N ASP A 163 -19.13 -20.62 -4.61
CA ASP A 163 -18.88 -19.32 -3.98
C ASP A 163 -17.43 -18.80 -3.89
N ASN A 164 -16.69 -18.81 -5.00
CA ASN A 164 -15.43 -18.06 -5.12
C ASN A 164 -15.71 -16.55 -5.32
N MET A 165 -16.25 -15.90 -4.29
CA MET A 165 -16.42 -14.45 -4.25
C MET A 165 -15.04 -13.77 -4.24
N GLY A 166 -14.76 -12.95 -5.26
CA GLY A 166 -13.49 -12.20 -5.34
C GLY A 166 -13.37 -11.18 -4.19
N ILE A 167 -12.14 -10.82 -3.78
CA ILE A 167 -11.93 -9.88 -2.65
C ILE A 167 -12.70 -8.55 -2.85
N THR A 168 -12.79 -8.09 -4.10
CA THR A 168 -13.52 -6.88 -4.48
C THR A 168 -15.01 -7.01 -4.15
N GLU A 169 -15.60 -8.15 -4.49
CA GLU A 169 -17.01 -8.45 -4.25
C GLU A 169 -17.28 -8.65 -2.75
N TRP A 170 -16.39 -9.38 -2.06
CA TRP A 170 -16.47 -9.56 -0.62
C TRP A 170 -16.45 -8.22 0.12
N LEU A 171 -15.55 -7.30 -0.24
CA LEU A 171 -15.49 -5.97 0.36
C LEU A 171 -16.78 -5.18 0.13
N ASN A 172 -17.34 -5.23 -1.09
CA ASN A 172 -18.57 -4.52 -1.41
C ASN A 172 -19.77 -5.02 -0.60
N GLU A 173 -19.85 -6.32 -0.34
CA GLU A 173 -20.97 -6.91 0.40
C GLU A 173 -20.80 -6.84 1.91
N ASN A 174 -19.56 -6.93 2.40
CA ASN A 174 -19.29 -7.10 3.82
C ASN A 174 -18.78 -5.83 4.50
N VAL A 175 -18.39 -4.78 3.77
CA VAL A 175 -17.76 -3.60 4.36
C VAL A 175 -18.46 -2.31 3.94
N LYS A 176 -18.90 -1.53 4.92
CA LYS A 176 -19.60 -0.24 4.71
C LYS A 176 -18.68 0.96 4.81
N ASP A 177 -19.09 2.06 4.19
CA ASP A 177 -18.33 3.33 4.16
C ASP A 177 -18.09 3.96 5.53
N GLU A 178 -18.87 3.60 6.56
CA GLU A 178 -18.73 4.10 7.93
C GLU A 178 -17.82 3.25 8.83
N GLU A 179 -17.14 2.27 8.26
CA GLU A 179 -16.31 1.30 8.98
C GLU A 179 -14.82 1.58 8.77
N TYR A 180 -14.04 1.37 9.82
CA TYR A 180 -12.58 1.54 9.78
C TYR A 180 -11.92 0.23 9.35
N VAL A 181 -11.22 0.27 8.22
CA VAL A 181 -10.70 -0.96 7.59
C VAL A 181 -9.18 -0.94 7.53
N VAL A 182 -8.59 -1.93 8.20
CA VAL A 182 -7.17 -2.23 8.10
C VAL A 182 -7.02 -3.52 7.30
N MET A 183 -6.16 -3.51 6.29
CA MET A 183 -5.99 -4.68 5.45
C MET A 183 -4.52 -5.03 5.30
N LYS A 184 -4.20 -6.32 5.27
CA LYS A 184 -2.91 -6.85 4.82
C LYS A 184 -3.17 -7.69 3.58
N ALA A 185 -2.49 -7.37 2.48
CA ALA A 185 -2.75 -8.03 1.20
C ALA A 185 -1.50 -8.10 0.32
N GLU A 186 -1.45 -9.13 -0.52
CA GLU A 186 -0.41 -9.27 -1.53
C GLU A 186 -0.62 -8.29 -2.69
N ALA A 187 0.48 -7.90 -3.32
CA ALA A 187 0.47 -6.81 -4.29
C ALA A 187 -0.28 -7.14 -5.60
N GLU A 188 -0.59 -8.40 -5.88
CA GLU A 188 -1.45 -8.84 -7.00
C GLU A 188 -2.92 -8.54 -6.71
N VAL A 189 -3.39 -8.91 -5.51
CA VAL A 189 -4.74 -8.62 -5.00
C VAL A 189 -4.99 -7.11 -5.00
N VAL A 190 -4.03 -6.34 -4.51
CA VAL A 190 -4.16 -4.87 -4.42
C VAL A 190 -4.23 -4.21 -5.80
N GLU A 191 -3.57 -4.76 -6.81
CA GLU A 191 -3.69 -4.23 -8.18
C GLU A 191 -5.07 -4.43 -8.77
N GLU A 192 -5.71 -5.56 -8.50
CA GLU A 192 -7.10 -5.80 -8.87
C GLU A 192 -8.02 -4.78 -8.18
N MET A 193 -7.84 -4.57 -6.88
CA MET A 193 -8.62 -3.60 -6.10
C MET A 193 -8.45 -2.15 -6.56
N MET A 194 -7.25 -1.80 -7.05
CA MET A 194 -7.01 -0.50 -7.69
C MET A 194 -7.80 -0.35 -8.99
N ARG A 195 -7.93 -1.42 -9.80
CA ARG A 195 -8.69 -1.41 -11.05
C ARG A 195 -10.19 -1.34 -10.79
N SER A 196 -10.70 -2.11 -9.83
CA SER A 196 -12.11 -2.12 -9.45
C SER A 196 -12.52 -0.94 -8.56
N LYS A 197 -11.55 -0.13 -8.10
CA LYS A 197 -11.73 1.00 -7.19
C LYS A 197 -12.23 0.62 -5.78
N SER A 198 -12.27 -0.68 -5.45
CA SER A 198 -12.58 -1.16 -4.10
C SER A 198 -11.48 -0.84 -3.09
N ILE A 199 -10.28 -0.45 -3.56
CA ILE A 199 -9.19 0.00 -2.67
C ILE A 199 -9.57 1.20 -1.78
N LYS A 200 -10.54 2.00 -2.22
CA LYS A 200 -11.07 3.12 -1.44
C LYS A 200 -11.76 2.66 -0.17
N MET A 201 -12.13 1.38 -0.08
CA MET A 201 -12.70 0.76 1.11
C MET A 201 -11.72 0.58 2.26
N VAL A 202 -10.42 0.77 2.00
CA VAL A 202 -9.34 0.47 2.94
C VAL A 202 -8.74 1.78 3.44
N ASP A 203 -8.73 1.98 4.76
CA ASP A 203 -8.12 3.15 5.39
C ASP A 203 -6.61 2.99 5.54
N GLU A 204 -6.18 1.81 5.99
CA GLU A 204 -4.77 1.49 6.25
C GLU A 204 -4.41 0.12 5.66
N LEU A 205 -3.36 0.09 4.83
CA LEU A 205 -2.96 -1.08 4.05
C LEU A 205 -1.52 -1.49 4.36
N PHE A 206 -1.33 -2.73 4.75
CA PHE A 206 -0.04 -3.41 4.80
C PHE A 206 0.19 -4.18 3.49
N LEU A 207 0.94 -3.57 2.57
CA LEU A 207 1.21 -4.10 1.25
C LEU A 207 2.38 -5.10 1.31
N GLU A 208 2.09 -6.38 1.11
CA GLU A 208 3.08 -7.43 0.93
C GLU A 208 3.48 -7.52 -0.54
N CYS A 209 4.70 -7.07 -0.85
CA CYS A 209 5.27 -7.20 -2.20
C CYS A 209 6.52 -8.07 -2.15
N LYS A 210 6.48 -9.22 -2.82
CA LYS A 210 7.57 -10.18 -2.92
C LYS A 210 8.25 -10.03 -4.28
N PRO A 211 9.25 -9.14 -4.45
CA PRO A 211 9.95 -9.01 -5.72
C PRO A 211 10.77 -10.27 -6.02
N LYS A 212 11.06 -10.54 -7.30
CA LYS A 212 12.01 -11.60 -7.69
C LYS A 212 13.33 -11.42 -6.93
N SER A 213 13.75 -12.45 -6.21
CA SER A 213 15.10 -12.46 -5.63
C SER A 213 16.11 -12.46 -6.78
N LEU A 214 17.03 -11.50 -6.77
CA LEU A 214 18.11 -11.42 -7.73
C LEU A 214 19.15 -12.50 -7.36
N GLY A 215 18.86 -13.75 -7.73
CA GLY A 215 19.84 -14.81 -8.01
C GLY A 215 20.93 -15.12 -6.98
N LEU A 216 20.70 -15.00 -5.67
CA LEU A 216 21.67 -15.44 -4.66
C LEU A 216 21.04 -16.49 -3.73
N ARG A 217 21.26 -17.76 -4.10
CA ARG A 217 20.86 -19.03 -3.44
C ARG A 217 19.49 -19.61 -3.83
N GLY A 218 19.49 -20.38 -4.92
CA GLY A 218 19.36 -21.85 -4.84
C GLY A 218 18.07 -22.48 -4.28
N LYS A 219 16.95 -21.77 -4.20
CA LYS A 219 15.62 -22.39 -4.13
C LYS A 219 14.64 -21.60 -4.97
N GLU A 220 14.30 -22.15 -6.14
CA GLU A 220 13.15 -21.73 -6.92
C GLU A 220 11.88 -21.96 -6.09
N MET A 221 11.43 -20.94 -5.37
CA MET A 221 10.03 -20.84 -5.02
C MET A 221 9.40 -20.01 -6.13
N GLN A 222 8.84 -20.71 -7.13
CA GLN A 222 8.13 -20.13 -8.25
C GLN A 222 6.91 -19.34 -7.71
N SER A 223 7.05 -18.04 -7.46
CA SER A 223 5.88 -17.16 -7.55
C SER A 223 5.62 -16.96 -9.04
N LYS A 224 4.49 -17.49 -9.54
CA LYS A 224 4.15 -17.50 -10.97
C LYS A 224 4.02 -16.09 -11.58
N SER A 225 3.89 -15.04 -10.77
CA SER A 225 4.11 -13.65 -11.18
C SER A 225 5.35 -13.12 -10.48
N GLY A 226 6.39 -12.85 -11.26
CA GLY A 226 7.64 -12.37 -10.71
C GLY A 226 7.78 -10.89 -10.98
N ARG A 227 7.29 -10.09 -10.03
CA ARG A 227 7.32 -8.63 -10.05
C ARG A 227 8.72 -8.09 -9.75
N ALA A 228 9.13 -7.06 -10.48
CA ALA A 228 10.32 -6.28 -10.15
C ALA A 228 10.01 -5.31 -9.01
N TYR A 229 10.99 -5.02 -8.16
CA TYR A 229 10.72 -4.20 -6.97
C TYR A 229 10.23 -2.78 -7.29
N TRP A 230 10.66 -2.20 -8.40
CA TRP A 230 10.20 -0.88 -8.81
C TRP A 230 8.71 -0.85 -9.17
N GLU A 231 8.12 -1.97 -9.61
CA GLU A 231 6.67 -2.08 -9.84
C GLU A 231 5.91 -2.02 -8.50
N CYS A 232 6.47 -2.59 -7.42
CA CYS A 232 5.94 -2.43 -6.07
C CYS A 232 5.96 -0.96 -5.63
N LEU A 233 7.05 -0.24 -5.91
CA LEU A 233 7.19 1.18 -5.57
C LEU A 233 6.18 2.03 -6.35
N ALA A 234 5.95 1.70 -7.62
CA ALA A 234 4.92 2.35 -8.44
C ALA A 234 3.52 2.17 -7.85
N LEU A 235 3.18 0.94 -7.46
CA LEU A 235 1.90 0.62 -6.81
C LEU A 235 1.75 1.37 -5.48
N TYR A 236 2.80 1.39 -4.66
CA TYR A 236 2.85 2.11 -3.40
C TYR A 236 2.56 3.61 -3.58
N GLY A 237 3.17 4.25 -4.58
CA GLY A 237 2.91 5.64 -4.92
C GLY A 237 1.44 5.88 -5.31
N LYS A 238 0.87 5.03 -6.16
CA LYS A 238 -0.54 5.12 -6.59
C LYS A 238 -1.51 5.00 -5.42
N LEU A 239 -1.26 4.07 -4.49
CA LEU A 239 -2.12 3.87 -3.32
C LEU A 239 -2.13 5.11 -2.39
N ARG A 240 -0.97 5.75 -2.19
CA ARG A 240 -0.89 7.01 -1.44
C ARG A 240 -1.62 8.16 -2.14
N ASP A 241 -1.59 8.18 -3.48
CA ASP A 241 -2.34 9.16 -4.26
C ASP A 241 -3.86 8.99 -4.08
N GLU A 242 -4.36 7.75 -3.99
CA GLU A 242 -5.76 7.44 -3.64
C GLU A 242 -6.12 7.80 -2.19
N GLY A 243 -5.13 8.12 -1.34
CA GLY A 243 -5.35 8.55 0.05
C GLY A 243 -5.37 7.41 1.06
N VAL A 244 -4.88 6.23 0.69
CA VAL A 244 -4.73 5.08 1.60
C VAL A 244 -3.45 5.25 2.42
N ALA A 245 -3.51 4.93 3.72
CA ALA A 245 -2.33 4.87 4.56
C ALA A 245 -1.58 3.54 4.32
N VAL A 246 -0.53 3.57 3.49
CA VAL A 246 0.12 2.34 3.01
C VAL A 246 1.46 2.13 3.71
N HIS A 247 1.68 0.89 4.15
CA HIS A 247 2.88 0.41 4.82
C HIS A 247 3.47 -0.76 4.03
N GLN A 248 4.80 -0.83 3.97
CA GLN A 248 5.46 -1.98 3.36
C GLN A 248 5.53 -3.14 4.35
N TRP A 249 5.05 -4.31 3.92
CA TRP A 249 5.07 -5.53 4.71
C TRP A 249 6.23 -6.45 4.32
N TRP A 250 7.04 -6.87 5.30
CA TRP A 250 8.27 -7.63 5.08
C TRP A 250 8.36 -8.98 5.83
N GLY A 251 7.33 -9.35 6.60
CA GLY A 251 7.31 -10.58 7.42
C GLY A 251 7.91 -10.41 8.81
#